data_AF-A0A1V5UJ30-F1
#
_entry.id   AF-A0A1V5UJ30-F1
#
_cell.length_a   1.000
_cell.length_b   1.000
_cell.length_c   1.000
_cell.angle_alpha   90.00
_cell.angle_beta   90.00
_cell.angle_gamma   90.00
#
_symmetry.space_group_name_H-M   'P 1'
#
loop_
_entity.id
_entity.type
_entity.pdbx_description
1 polymer ?
#
loop_
_entity_poly.entity_id
_entity_poly.type
_entity_poly.pdbx_seq_one_letter_code
_entity_poly.pdbx_strand_id
1 'polypeptide(L)'
;MNHYVVKQTRGKRFLAGFLDVIIVIIVALFLYIPASLIAEKNGLNQAMGEIYVLTIKSGLYDLKGDIIKDDEHFPKALYTFYVDENFATGEYERGYSDILVEGHEFNTAEDYYTVILGKGSEETLFVFDIVNPEAPWDIAIKDGKEEAAKIFYRAEIEKAHQHLDYHPAAMALIKKVETLIFYAIASSYLVSAFIMIVIIPNFRKDKATLGKVITSTIILNRLGYKMTALQANMRNFAIFFFGFVFFFVPFSLISYLMCFFSKSQKSMFDHLAATLVADKKATLVFKNVNEETVYRKELAQRLIEVDRRKAESREKELRKKMPFNQDD
;
A
#
# COMPACT_ATOMS: atom_id res chain seq x y z
N MET A 1 -18.16 0.64 37.46
CA MET A 1 -17.54 -0.22 36.43
C MET A 1 -17.85 -1.65 36.83
N ASN A 2 -18.31 -2.50 35.91
CA ASN A 2 -18.55 -3.91 36.19
C ASN A 2 -17.29 -4.56 36.81
N HIS A 3 -17.43 -5.15 38.01
CA HIS A 3 -16.31 -5.70 38.78
C HIS A 3 -15.72 -6.98 38.17
N TYR A 4 -16.44 -7.61 37.24
CA TYR A 4 -16.02 -8.84 36.58
C TYR A 4 -15.22 -8.60 35.30
N VAL A 5 -14.82 -7.35 35.02
CA VAL A 5 -14.09 -6.98 33.82
C VAL A 5 -12.58 -6.99 34.05
N VAL A 6 -11.89 -7.85 33.30
CA VAL A 6 -10.44 -7.95 33.30
C VAL A 6 -9.90 -7.27 32.05
N LYS A 7 -9.10 -6.20 32.23
CA LYS A 7 -8.51 -5.45 31.12
C LYS A 7 -7.57 -6.34 30.29
N GLN A 8 -7.59 -6.15 28.97
CA GLN A 8 -6.67 -6.86 28.09
C GLN A 8 -5.24 -6.30 28.22
N THR A 9 -4.24 -7.18 28.10
CA THR A 9 -2.82 -6.76 28.11
C THR A 9 -2.46 -5.89 26.92
N ARG A 10 -1.52 -4.96 27.10
CA ARG A 10 -1.05 -4.06 26.03
C ARG A 10 -0.49 -4.83 24.82
N GLY A 11 0.28 -5.89 25.08
CA GLY A 11 0.88 -6.74 24.04
C GLY A 11 -0.17 -7.42 23.16
N LYS A 12 -1.18 -8.07 23.76
CA LYS A 12 -2.28 -8.69 22.99
C LYS A 12 -3.07 -7.67 22.17
N ARG A 13 -3.21 -6.44 22.66
CA ARG A 13 -3.89 -5.36 21.93
C ARG A 13 -3.11 -4.88 20.71
N PHE A 14 -1.80 -4.72 20.85
CA PHE A 14 -0.92 -4.41 19.71
C PHE A 14 -0.97 -5.54 18.69
N LEU A 15 -0.79 -6.78 19.14
CA LEU A 15 -0.84 -7.97 18.29
C LEU A 15 -2.18 -8.07 17.54
N ALA A 16 -3.30 -7.72 18.19
CA ALA A 16 -4.61 -7.70 17.54
C ALA A 16 -4.65 -6.71 16.36
N GLY A 17 -4.16 -5.48 16.56
CA GLY A 17 -4.09 -4.48 15.49
C GLY A 17 -3.12 -4.87 14.38
N PHE A 18 -1.97 -5.42 14.73
CA PHE A 18 -0.97 -5.90 13.77
C PHE A 18 -1.51 -7.05 12.90
N LEU A 19 -2.19 -8.02 13.52
CA LEU A 19 -2.84 -9.10 12.78
C LEU A 19 -3.97 -8.59 11.88
N ASP A 20 -4.74 -7.59 12.32
CA ASP A 20 -5.75 -6.95 11.47
C ASP A 20 -5.10 -6.33 10.21
N VAL A 21 -3.94 -5.67 10.34
CA VAL A 21 -3.19 -5.13 9.19
C VAL A 21 -2.70 -6.23 8.24
N ILE A 22 -2.10 -7.31 8.77
CA ILE A 22 -1.64 -8.43 7.95
C ILE A 22 -2.80 -9.05 7.15
N ILE A 23 -3.94 -9.28 7.82
CA ILE A 23 -5.10 -9.89 7.17
C ILE A 23 -5.65 -8.96 6.08
N VAL A 24 -5.68 -7.65 6.32
CA VAL A 24 -6.05 -6.67 5.28
C VAL A 24 -5.11 -6.75 4.08
N ILE A 25 -3.80 -6.85 4.29
CA ILE A 25 -2.83 -6.98 3.19
C ILE A 25 -3.07 -8.27 2.41
N ILE A 26 -3.26 -9.41 3.09
CA ILE A 26 -3.53 -10.69 2.44
C ILE A 26 -4.78 -10.59 1.56
N VAL A 27 -5.89 -10.05 2.08
CA VAL A 27 -7.13 -9.91 1.32
C VAL A 27 -6.98 -8.87 0.18
N ALA A 28 -6.20 -7.82 0.38
CA ALA A 28 -5.91 -6.84 -0.67
C ALA A 28 -5.18 -7.47 -1.86
N LEU A 29 -4.25 -8.40 -1.63
CA LEU A 29 -3.56 -9.14 -2.71
C LEU A 29 -4.55 -9.92 -3.58
N PHE A 30 -5.55 -10.56 -2.98
CA PHE A 30 -6.60 -11.25 -3.74
C PHE A 30 -7.53 -10.27 -4.48
N LEU A 31 -7.84 -9.13 -3.85
CA LEU A 31 -8.66 -8.07 -4.47
C LEU A 31 -7.92 -7.27 -5.55
N TYR A 32 -6.58 -7.35 -5.59
CA TYR A 32 -5.79 -6.71 -6.64
C TYR A 32 -6.08 -7.32 -8.02
N ILE A 33 -6.33 -8.62 -8.12
CA ILE A 33 -6.64 -9.31 -9.39
C ILE A 33 -7.86 -8.68 -10.09
N PRO A 34 -9.06 -8.60 -9.49
CA PRO A 34 -10.18 -7.93 -10.13
C PRO A 34 -9.94 -6.42 -10.33
N ALA A 35 -9.17 -5.76 -9.45
CA ALA A 35 -8.84 -4.35 -9.61
C ALA A 35 -7.90 -4.10 -10.82
N SER A 36 -6.94 -4.99 -11.07
CA SER A 36 -6.05 -4.91 -12.24
C SER A 36 -6.83 -5.13 -13.53
N LEU A 37 -7.75 -6.10 -13.57
CA LEU A 37 -8.64 -6.29 -14.72
C LEU A 37 -9.50 -5.05 -15.02
N ILE A 38 -9.92 -4.32 -13.98
CA ILE A 38 -10.60 -3.03 -14.17
C ILE A 38 -9.62 -2.00 -14.75
N ALA A 39 -8.40 -1.89 -14.22
CA ALA A 39 -7.39 -0.97 -14.75
C ALA A 39 -7.03 -1.27 -16.22
N GLU A 40 -6.90 -2.55 -16.59
CA GLU A 40 -6.70 -3.01 -17.95
C GLU A 40 -7.81 -2.54 -18.90
N LYS A 41 -9.08 -2.71 -18.49
CA LYS A 41 -10.23 -2.20 -19.25
C LYS A 41 -10.28 -0.68 -19.36
N ASN A 42 -9.62 0.04 -18.46
CA ASN A 42 -9.50 1.50 -18.48
C ASN A 42 -8.24 1.97 -19.25
N GLY A 43 -7.61 1.08 -20.03
CA GLY A 43 -6.55 1.44 -20.96
C GLY A 43 -5.14 1.34 -20.38
N LEU A 44 -4.92 0.57 -19.31
CA LEU A 44 -3.58 0.31 -18.78
C LEU A 44 -2.68 -0.37 -19.84
N ASN A 45 -3.15 -1.48 -20.43
CA ASN A 45 -2.38 -2.23 -21.43
C ASN A 45 -2.17 -1.42 -22.71
N GLN A 46 -3.16 -0.61 -23.09
CA GLN A 46 -3.04 0.30 -24.23
C GLN A 46 -1.92 1.32 -23.97
N ALA A 47 -1.94 1.99 -22.80
CA ALA A 47 -0.92 2.98 -22.46
C ALA A 47 0.49 2.35 -22.36
N MET A 48 0.62 1.15 -21.80
CA MET A 48 1.90 0.42 -21.81
C MET A 48 2.37 0.08 -23.23
N GLY A 49 1.46 -0.35 -24.10
CA GLY A 49 1.77 -0.59 -25.51
C GLY A 49 2.17 0.68 -26.26
N GLU A 50 1.52 1.80 -25.99
CA GLU A 50 1.87 3.11 -26.56
C GLU A 50 3.24 3.60 -26.05
N ILE A 51 3.59 3.38 -24.77
CA ILE A 51 4.93 3.65 -24.25
C ILE A 51 5.96 2.79 -25.00
N TYR A 52 5.69 1.50 -25.17
CA TYR A 52 6.58 0.61 -25.91
C TYR A 52 6.79 1.10 -27.34
N VAL A 53 5.72 1.44 -28.06
CA VAL A 53 5.85 1.98 -29.43
C VAL A 53 6.64 3.28 -29.44
N LEU A 54 6.42 4.18 -28.47
CA LEU A 54 7.14 5.43 -28.34
C LEU A 54 8.64 5.20 -28.10
N THR A 55 9.02 4.28 -27.22
CA THR A 55 10.43 3.99 -26.95
C THR A 55 11.12 3.39 -28.17
N ILE A 56 10.47 2.48 -28.90
CA ILE A 56 11.00 1.94 -30.16
C ILE A 56 11.16 3.05 -31.21
N LYS A 57 10.12 3.86 -31.41
CA LYS A 57 10.13 4.94 -32.40
C LYS A 57 11.17 6.02 -32.10
N SER A 58 11.57 6.20 -30.84
CA SER A 58 12.63 7.14 -30.46
C SER A 58 14.01 6.75 -31.01
N GLY A 59 14.23 5.49 -31.40
CA GLY A 59 15.53 4.99 -31.83
C GLY A 59 16.53 4.73 -30.70
N LEU A 60 16.20 5.06 -29.45
CA LEU A 60 17.05 4.87 -28.27
C LEU A 60 16.96 3.45 -27.67
N TYR A 61 16.00 2.66 -28.14
CA TYR A 61 15.71 1.30 -27.66
C TYR A 61 15.69 0.32 -28.83
N ASP A 62 16.13 -0.92 -28.57
CA ASP A 62 16.07 -2.00 -29.55
C ASP A 62 14.64 -2.54 -29.72
N LEU A 63 14.41 -3.41 -30.70
CA LEU A 63 13.08 -4.00 -30.97
C LEU A 63 12.50 -4.88 -29.85
N LYS A 64 13.25 -5.13 -28.76
CA LYS A 64 12.77 -5.81 -27.56
C LYS A 64 12.38 -4.81 -26.46
N GLY A 65 12.66 -3.52 -26.66
CA GLY A 65 12.47 -2.46 -25.68
C GLY A 65 13.64 -2.33 -24.70
N ASP A 66 14.79 -2.92 -25.00
CA ASP A 66 16.00 -2.75 -24.21
C ASP A 66 16.74 -1.47 -24.64
N ILE A 67 17.29 -0.74 -23.66
CA ILE A 67 18.10 0.46 -23.93
C ILE A 67 19.33 0.06 -24.75
N ILE A 68 19.61 0.81 -25.82
CA ILE A 68 20.86 0.66 -26.58
C ILE A 68 22.02 1.12 -25.70
N LYS A 69 22.99 0.23 -25.44
CA LYS A 69 24.13 0.49 -24.54
C LYS A 69 25.48 0.42 -25.23
N ASP A 70 25.53 -0.09 -26.45
CA ASP A 70 26.77 -0.30 -27.18
C ASP A 70 27.15 0.97 -27.94
N ASP A 71 28.36 1.48 -27.71
CA ASP A 71 28.86 2.71 -28.33
C ASP A 71 28.76 2.70 -29.86
N GLU A 72 28.92 1.52 -30.47
CA GLU A 72 28.84 1.33 -31.93
C GLU A 72 27.46 1.69 -32.52
N HIS A 73 26.40 1.58 -31.71
CA HIS A 73 25.03 1.85 -32.14
C HIS A 73 24.57 3.28 -31.81
N PHE A 74 25.31 4.03 -31.00
CA PHE A 74 24.93 5.39 -30.62
C PHE A 74 24.79 6.37 -31.77
N PRO A 75 25.67 6.40 -32.79
CA PRO A 75 25.52 7.34 -33.91
C PRO A 75 24.17 7.18 -34.59
N LYS A 76 23.76 5.92 -34.84
CA LYS A 76 22.46 5.62 -35.44
C LYS A 76 21.30 5.97 -34.53
N ALA A 77 21.37 5.58 -33.25
CA ALA A 77 20.33 5.85 -32.27
C ALA A 77 20.06 7.36 -32.10
N LEU A 78 21.13 8.15 -32.00
CA LEU A 78 21.06 9.61 -31.90
C LEU A 78 20.50 10.25 -33.16
N TYR A 79 20.98 9.81 -34.33
CA TYR A 79 20.44 10.30 -35.59
C TYR A 79 18.94 10.03 -35.69
N THR A 80 18.47 8.81 -35.37
CA THR A 80 17.04 8.48 -35.37
C THR A 80 16.24 9.28 -34.35
N PHE A 81 16.83 9.63 -33.21
CA PHE A 81 16.14 10.44 -32.19
C PHE A 81 16.00 11.91 -32.59
N TYR A 82 17.03 12.49 -33.19
CA TYR A 82 17.09 13.91 -33.51
C TYR A 82 16.50 14.28 -34.87
N VAL A 83 16.54 13.38 -35.86
CA VAL A 83 16.06 13.64 -37.22
C VAL A 83 14.63 13.13 -37.39
N ASP A 84 13.75 14.01 -37.86
CA ASP A 84 12.33 13.71 -38.09
C ASP A 84 12.11 13.01 -39.43
N GLU A 85 12.49 11.75 -39.52
CA GLU A 85 12.35 10.98 -40.75
C GLU A 85 11.83 9.58 -40.45
N ASN A 86 10.80 9.17 -41.18
CA ASN A 86 10.37 7.78 -41.18
C ASN A 86 11.27 7.00 -42.15
N PHE A 87 12.26 6.28 -41.63
CA PHE A 87 13.20 5.49 -42.45
C PHE A 87 12.56 4.41 -43.32
N ALA A 88 11.31 4.00 -43.05
CA ALA A 88 10.61 3.04 -43.89
C ALA A 88 9.95 3.68 -45.12
N THR A 89 9.55 4.96 -45.03
CA THR A 89 8.83 5.67 -46.10
C THR A 89 9.64 6.81 -46.73
N GLY A 90 10.67 7.31 -46.04
CA GLY A 90 11.43 8.52 -46.40
C GLY A 90 10.63 9.81 -46.22
N GLU A 91 9.49 9.76 -45.55
CA GLU A 91 8.66 10.95 -45.28
C GLU A 91 9.03 11.59 -43.94
N TYR A 92 8.87 12.91 -43.86
CA TYR A 92 9.04 13.64 -42.59
C TYR A 92 7.93 13.25 -41.61
N GLU A 93 8.33 12.69 -40.46
CA GLU A 93 7.45 12.34 -39.34
C GLU A 93 8.06 12.91 -38.07
N ARG A 94 7.30 13.74 -37.34
CA ARG A 94 7.82 14.40 -36.13
C ARG A 94 8.18 13.36 -35.07
N GLY A 95 9.45 13.37 -34.65
CA GLY A 95 10.01 12.55 -33.59
C GLY A 95 9.79 13.12 -32.19
N TYR A 96 10.67 12.74 -31.27
CA TYR A 96 10.55 13.04 -29.83
C TYR A 96 11.66 13.95 -29.28
N SER A 97 12.59 14.38 -30.13
CA SER A 97 13.53 15.45 -29.79
C SER A 97 12.83 16.81 -29.80
N ASP A 98 13.47 17.86 -29.28
CA ASP A 98 13.03 19.24 -29.47
C ASP A 98 13.39 19.73 -30.87
N ILE A 99 12.74 20.80 -31.35
CA ILE A 99 13.14 21.43 -32.62
C ILE A 99 14.53 22.04 -32.42
N LEU A 100 15.49 21.62 -33.25
CA LEU A 100 16.89 22.01 -33.14
C LEU A 100 17.13 23.45 -33.62
N VAL A 101 16.36 23.88 -34.63
CA VAL A 101 16.49 25.21 -35.25
C VAL A 101 15.16 25.94 -35.20
N GLU A 102 15.15 27.11 -34.56
CA GLU A 102 13.94 27.92 -34.41
C GLU A 102 13.32 28.28 -35.76
N GLY A 103 12.01 28.03 -35.91
CA GLY A 103 11.27 28.28 -37.14
C GLY A 103 11.17 27.09 -38.09
N HIS A 104 11.86 25.98 -37.83
CA HIS A 104 11.66 24.73 -38.55
C HIS A 104 10.42 23.98 -38.02
N GLU A 105 9.69 23.31 -38.92
CA GLU A 105 8.60 22.39 -38.53
C GLU A 105 9.12 20.98 -38.22
N PHE A 106 10.24 20.59 -38.83
CA PHE A 106 10.88 19.29 -38.68
C PHE A 106 12.39 19.44 -38.55
N ASN A 107 13.01 18.54 -37.78
CA ASN A 107 14.46 18.41 -37.73
C ASN A 107 14.98 17.62 -38.93
N THR A 108 15.87 18.22 -39.70
CA THR A 108 16.51 17.57 -40.86
C THR A 108 17.87 16.97 -40.49
N ALA A 109 18.43 16.16 -41.40
CA ALA A 109 19.80 15.67 -41.26
C ALA A 109 20.83 16.81 -41.10
N GLU A 110 20.63 17.93 -41.82
CA GLU A 110 21.52 19.09 -41.74
C GLU A 110 21.42 19.81 -40.38
N ASP A 111 20.23 19.87 -39.79
CA ASP A 111 20.03 20.43 -38.44
C ASP A 111 20.76 19.58 -37.40
N TYR A 112 20.68 18.24 -37.53
CA TYR A 112 21.44 17.32 -36.68
C TYR A 112 22.95 17.51 -36.84
N TYR A 113 23.45 17.59 -38.07
CA TYR A 113 24.88 17.79 -38.31
C TYR A 113 25.37 19.11 -37.73
N THR A 114 24.60 20.18 -37.88
CA THR A 114 24.99 21.53 -37.46
C THR A 114 24.88 21.72 -35.95
N VAL A 115 23.74 21.35 -35.36
CA VAL A 115 23.42 21.63 -33.95
C VAL A 115 24.00 20.57 -33.01
N ILE A 116 23.91 19.29 -33.38
CA ILE A 116 24.36 18.19 -32.52
C ILE A 116 25.83 17.87 -32.80
N LEU A 117 26.20 17.60 -34.06
CA LEU A 117 27.58 17.24 -34.41
C LEU A 117 28.52 18.44 -34.62
N GLY A 118 27.99 19.67 -34.60
CA GLY A 118 28.76 20.89 -34.70
C GLY A 118 29.36 21.18 -36.09
N LYS A 119 28.74 20.71 -37.18
CA LYS A 119 29.20 20.97 -38.56
C LYS A 119 29.42 22.47 -38.77
N GLY A 120 30.60 22.83 -39.27
CA GLY A 120 31.03 24.23 -39.45
C GLY A 120 31.69 24.87 -38.23
N SER A 121 31.69 24.21 -37.06
CA SER A 121 32.47 24.63 -35.89
C SER A 121 33.92 24.16 -35.98
N GLU A 122 34.86 24.99 -35.55
CA GLU A 122 36.27 24.61 -35.42
C GLU A 122 36.46 23.45 -34.41
N GLU A 123 35.56 23.34 -33.43
CA GLU A 123 35.59 22.34 -32.37
C GLU A 123 34.97 21.00 -32.76
N THR A 124 34.38 20.86 -33.96
CA THR A 124 33.74 19.60 -34.37
C THR A 124 34.72 18.43 -34.35
N LEU A 125 34.24 17.27 -33.91
CA LEU A 125 34.99 16.02 -33.88
C LEU A 125 34.89 15.23 -35.19
N PHE A 126 34.05 15.70 -36.13
CA PHE A 126 33.58 14.94 -37.27
C PHE A 126 34.00 15.57 -38.61
N VAL A 127 33.99 14.77 -39.68
CA VAL A 127 34.34 15.15 -41.05
C VAL A 127 33.12 14.93 -41.95
N PHE A 128 32.70 15.95 -42.67
CA PHE A 128 31.45 15.98 -43.45
C PHE A 128 31.67 16.01 -44.97
N ASP A 129 32.88 15.69 -45.45
CA ASP A 129 33.24 15.78 -46.87
C ASP A 129 32.47 14.79 -47.74
N ILE A 130 32.18 13.61 -47.20
CA ILE A 130 31.39 12.55 -47.85
C ILE A 130 30.39 12.02 -46.82
N VAL A 131 29.10 12.21 -47.08
CA VAL A 131 28.01 11.65 -46.27
C VAL A 131 27.33 10.56 -47.09
N ASN A 132 27.26 9.34 -46.57
CA ASN A 132 26.55 8.24 -47.20
C ASN A 132 25.03 8.43 -47.03
N PRO A 133 24.24 8.60 -48.11
CA PRO A 133 22.78 8.74 -47.98
C PRO A 133 22.08 7.51 -47.39
N GLU A 134 22.67 6.31 -47.51
CA GLU A 134 22.11 5.07 -46.96
C GLU A 134 22.46 4.88 -45.47
N ALA A 135 23.46 5.60 -44.97
CA ALA A 135 23.89 5.59 -43.58
C ALA A 135 24.29 7.01 -43.15
N PRO A 136 23.34 7.97 -43.11
CA PRO A 136 23.63 9.37 -42.82
C PRO A 136 24.18 9.60 -41.40
N TRP A 137 23.99 8.64 -40.50
CA TRP A 137 24.57 8.64 -39.16
C TRP A 137 26.05 8.23 -39.10
N ASP A 138 26.59 7.60 -40.16
CA ASP A 138 27.97 7.10 -40.23
C ASP A 138 28.92 8.20 -40.71
N ILE A 139 29.11 9.20 -39.84
CA ILE A 139 29.98 10.34 -40.12
C ILE A 139 31.40 10.02 -39.66
N ALA A 140 32.36 10.22 -40.56
CA ALA A 140 33.77 10.00 -40.27
C ALA A 140 34.25 10.88 -39.11
N ILE A 141 35.06 10.30 -38.21
CA ILE A 141 35.67 11.00 -37.07
C ILE A 141 37.03 11.55 -37.51
N LYS A 142 37.39 12.76 -37.06
CA LYS A 142 38.72 13.33 -37.31
C LYS A 142 39.82 12.45 -36.69
N ASP A 143 40.93 12.29 -37.40
CA ASP A 143 42.07 11.52 -36.92
C ASP A 143 42.52 11.97 -35.52
N GLY A 144 42.63 11.01 -34.59
CA GLY A 144 43.04 11.26 -33.20
C GLY A 144 41.94 11.83 -32.29
N LYS A 145 40.69 11.87 -32.75
CA LYS A 145 39.51 12.30 -31.96
C LYS A 145 38.55 11.15 -31.61
N GLU A 146 38.93 9.90 -31.86
CA GLU A 146 38.07 8.73 -31.71
C GLU A 146 37.54 8.57 -30.28
N GLU A 147 38.39 8.71 -29.28
CA GLU A 147 37.97 8.60 -27.88
C GLU A 147 37.09 9.79 -27.45
N ALA A 148 37.39 11.00 -27.94
CA ALA A 148 36.57 12.17 -27.67
C ALA A 148 35.17 12.02 -28.30
N ALA A 149 35.08 11.45 -29.51
CA ALA A 149 33.82 11.18 -30.18
C ALA A 149 32.98 10.13 -29.43
N LYS A 150 33.60 9.08 -28.88
CA LYS A 150 32.91 8.12 -28.01
C LYS A 150 32.33 8.76 -26.75
N ILE A 151 33.13 9.59 -26.07
CA ILE A 151 32.68 10.34 -24.89
C ILE A 151 31.54 11.28 -25.25
N PHE A 152 31.65 11.97 -26.40
CA PHE A 152 30.59 12.82 -26.92
C PHE A 152 29.28 12.05 -27.14
N TYR A 153 29.32 10.93 -27.87
CA TYR A 153 28.11 10.13 -28.13
C TYR A 153 27.49 9.57 -26.84
N ARG A 154 28.30 9.16 -25.87
CA ARG A 154 27.82 8.74 -24.54
C ARG A 154 27.13 9.87 -23.77
N ALA A 155 27.66 11.09 -23.84
CA ALA A 155 27.02 12.23 -23.20
C ALA A 155 25.73 12.61 -23.92
N GLU A 156 25.72 12.55 -25.25
CA GLU A 156 24.55 12.95 -26.04
C GLU A 156 23.41 11.92 -25.96
N ILE A 157 23.71 10.62 -25.88
CA ILE A 157 22.67 9.59 -25.69
C ILE A 157 22.00 9.73 -24.32
N GLU A 158 22.75 10.12 -23.28
CA GLU A 158 22.18 10.41 -21.96
C GLU A 158 21.23 11.61 -22.01
N LYS A 159 21.60 12.69 -22.71
CA LYS A 159 20.70 13.83 -22.93
C LYS A 159 19.46 13.42 -23.72
N ALA A 160 19.61 12.64 -24.78
CA ALA A 160 18.47 12.15 -25.58
C ALA A 160 17.48 11.35 -24.73
N HIS A 161 17.97 10.47 -23.85
CA HIS A 161 17.13 9.76 -22.88
C HIS A 161 16.40 10.73 -21.93
N GLN A 162 17.10 11.73 -21.38
CA GLN A 162 16.46 12.73 -20.53
C GLN A 162 15.37 13.50 -21.28
N HIS A 163 15.62 13.90 -22.54
CA HIS A 163 14.61 14.57 -23.37
C HIS A 163 13.40 13.68 -23.59
N LEU A 164 13.60 12.39 -23.89
CA LEU A 164 12.50 11.43 -24.06
C LEU A 164 11.68 11.24 -22.77
N ASP A 165 12.35 11.08 -21.63
CA ASP A 165 11.71 10.87 -20.32
C ASP A 165 10.82 12.06 -19.91
N TYR A 166 11.23 13.28 -20.26
CA TYR A 166 10.47 14.50 -20.00
C TYR A 166 9.59 14.93 -21.18
N HIS A 167 9.58 14.19 -22.29
CA HIS A 167 8.77 14.54 -23.44
C HIS A 167 7.28 14.47 -23.07
N PRO A 168 6.45 15.48 -23.43
CA PRO A 168 5.04 15.54 -23.02
C PRO A 168 4.23 14.28 -23.35
N ALA A 169 4.50 13.65 -24.50
CA ALA A 169 3.84 12.41 -24.90
C ALA A 169 4.20 11.22 -23.98
N ALA A 170 5.47 11.07 -23.61
CA ALA A 170 5.92 10.03 -22.70
C ALA A 170 5.37 10.25 -21.29
N MET A 171 5.50 11.48 -20.76
CA MET A 171 4.99 11.84 -19.45
C MET A 171 3.47 11.62 -19.31
N ALA A 172 2.69 11.95 -20.34
CA ALA A 172 1.24 11.75 -20.34
C ALA A 172 0.88 10.26 -20.21
N LEU A 173 1.58 9.39 -20.94
CA LEU A 173 1.37 7.95 -20.90
C LEU A 173 1.82 7.34 -19.57
N ILE A 174 3.02 7.70 -19.09
CA ILE A 174 3.55 7.23 -17.80
C ILE A 174 2.60 7.62 -16.67
N LYS A 175 2.17 8.88 -16.62
CA LYS A 175 1.20 9.36 -15.62
C LYS A 175 -0.11 8.59 -15.67
N LYS A 176 -0.60 8.24 -16.86
CA LYS A 176 -1.82 7.43 -17.02
C LYS A 176 -1.61 6.02 -16.45
N VAL A 177 -0.49 5.36 -16.77
CA VAL A 177 -0.14 4.03 -16.25
C VAL A 177 -0.04 4.06 -14.72
N GLU A 178 0.73 5.00 -14.17
CA GLU A 178 0.90 5.17 -12.72
C GLU A 178 -0.41 5.43 -12.01
N THR A 179 -1.26 6.29 -12.56
CA THR A 179 -2.58 6.61 -11.99
C THR A 179 -3.48 5.38 -11.92
N LEU A 180 -3.53 4.59 -13.00
CA LEU A 180 -4.34 3.37 -13.07
C LEU A 180 -3.83 2.28 -12.12
N ILE A 181 -2.51 2.07 -12.04
CA ILE A 181 -1.90 1.14 -11.09
C ILE A 181 -2.16 1.60 -9.65
N PHE A 182 -1.98 2.89 -9.37
CA PHE A 182 -2.25 3.47 -8.06
C PHE A 182 -3.70 3.23 -7.65
N TYR A 183 -4.68 3.47 -8.54
CA TYR A 183 -6.08 3.20 -8.25
C TYR A 183 -6.36 1.71 -8.02
N ALA A 184 -5.73 0.81 -8.77
CA ALA A 184 -5.89 -0.64 -8.54
C ALA A 184 -5.37 -1.05 -7.16
N ILE A 185 -4.17 -0.59 -6.77
CA ILE A 185 -3.57 -0.90 -5.46
C ILE A 185 -4.35 -0.22 -4.33
N ALA A 186 -4.65 1.07 -4.44
CA ALA A 186 -5.36 1.83 -3.41
C ALA A 186 -6.78 1.30 -3.20
N SER A 187 -7.52 1.00 -4.27
CA SER A 187 -8.87 0.45 -4.17
C SER A 187 -8.87 -0.95 -3.56
N SER A 188 -7.97 -1.85 -3.99
CA SER A 188 -7.87 -3.19 -3.41
C SER A 188 -7.52 -3.15 -1.91
N TYR A 189 -6.60 -2.28 -1.51
CA TYR A 189 -6.26 -2.05 -0.11
C TYR A 189 -7.43 -1.49 0.70
N LEU A 190 -8.10 -0.43 0.24
CA LEU A 190 -9.18 0.23 0.97
C LEU A 190 -10.44 -0.64 1.03
N VAL A 191 -10.78 -1.34 -0.06
CA VAL A 191 -11.91 -2.29 -0.07
C VAL A 191 -11.62 -3.46 0.85
N SER A 192 -10.40 -3.99 0.86
CA SER A 192 -9.99 -5.01 1.83
C SER A 192 -10.16 -4.51 3.27
N ALA A 193 -9.61 -3.33 3.59
CA ALA A 193 -9.74 -2.73 4.92
C ALA A 193 -11.21 -2.54 5.32
N PHE A 194 -12.04 -2.04 4.40
CA PHE A 194 -13.46 -1.86 4.65
C PHE A 194 -14.17 -3.19 4.93
N ILE A 195 -13.91 -4.23 4.13
CA ILE A 195 -14.48 -5.56 4.34
C ILE A 195 -14.04 -6.12 5.69
N MET A 196 -12.73 -6.10 5.99
CA MET A 196 -12.17 -6.77 7.16
C MET A 196 -12.46 -6.05 8.48
N ILE A 197 -12.51 -4.72 8.46
CA ILE A 197 -12.64 -3.89 9.68
C ILE A 197 -14.08 -3.45 9.92
N VAL A 198 -14.89 -3.25 8.87
CA VAL A 198 -16.26 -2.73 9.00
C VAL A 198 -17.29 -3.83 8.73
N ILE A 199 -17.21 -4.51 7.59
CA ILE A 199 -18.23 -5.48 7.17
C ILE A 199 -18.18 -6.76 8.02
N ILE A 200 -17.04 -7.45 8.05
CA ILE A 200 -16.91 -8.75 8.74
C ILE A 200 -17.28 -8.67 10.22
N PRO A 201 -16.83 -7.67 11.00
CA PRO A 201 -17.20 -7.57 12.40
C PRO A 201 -18.72 -7.44 12.59
N ASN A 202 -19.46 -6.84 11.65
CA ASN A 202 -20.91 -6.73 11.78
C ASN A 202 -21.64 -8.08 11.77
N PHE A 203 -21.07 -9.12 11.16
CA PHE A 203 -21.65 -10.47 11.19
C PHE A 203 -21.27 -11.26 12.44
N ARG A 204 -20.39 -10.70 13.29
CA ARG A 204 -19.95 -11.37 14.53
C ARG A 204 -20.76 -10.93 15.74
N LYS A 205 -21.03 -11.87 16.64
CA LYS A 205 -21.77 -11.62 17.89
C LYS A 205 -21.08 -10.58 18.80
N ASP A 206 -19.76 -10.58 18.82
CA ASP A 206 -18.92 -9.68 19.62
C ASP A 206 -18.45 -8.43 18.86
N LYS A 207 -18.84 -8.27 17.58
CA LYS A 207 -18.46 -7.15 16.72
C LYS A 207 -16.95 -6.89 16.67
N ALA A 208 -16.15 -7.91 16.96
CA ALA A 208 -14.70 -7.84 17.03
C ALA A 208 -14.07 -8.10 15.65
N THR A 209 -12.94 -7.43 15.37
CA THR A 209 -12.11 -7.68 14.18
C THR A 209 -11.36 -9.01 14.34
N LEU A 210 -10.89 -9.60 13.23
CA LEU A 210 -10.29 -10.94 13.27
C LEU A 210 -9.04 -11.01 14.15
N GLY A 211 -8.18 -10.00 14.15
CA GLY A 211 -7.02 -9.93 15.05
C GLY A 211 -7.44 -9.90 16.52
N LYS A 212 -8.55 -9.23 16.86
CA LYS A 212 -9.12 -9.27 18.22
C LYS A 212 -9.66 -10.65 18.58
N VAL A 213 -10.19 -11.38 17.61
CA VAL A 213 -10.70 -12.73 17.82
C VAL A 213 -9.55 -13.68 18.12
N ILE A 214 -8.49 -13.65 17.31
CA ILE A 214 -7.29 -14.46 17.49
C ILE A 214 -6.67 -14.20 18.87
N THR A 215 -6.59 -12.94 19.28
CA THR A 215 -6.00 -12.53 20.57
C THR A 215 -6.96 -12.67 21.77
N SER A 216 -8.16 -13.22 21.56
CA SER A 216 -9.20 -13.35 22.61
C SER A 216 -9.53 -12.02 23.29
N THR A 217 -9.64 -10.96 22.50
CA THR A 217 -9.94 -9.60 22.91
C THR A 217 -11.41 -9.28 22.65
N ILE A 218 -12.13 -8.78 23.66
CA ILE A 218 -13.51 -8.30 23.53
C ILE A 218 -13.59 -6.80 23.80
N ILE A 219 -14.56 -6.15 23.18
CA ILE A 219 -14.81 -4.71 23.33
C ILE A 219 -16.15 -4.52 24.02
N LEU A 220 -16.12 -3.73 25.08
CA LEU A 220 -17.26 -3.41 25.93
C LEU A 220 -17.51 -1.91 25.87
N ASN A 221 -18.70 -1.48 26.27
CA ASN A 221 -18.96 -0.05 26.47
C ASN A 221 -18.17 0.47 27.69
N ARG A 222 -18.19 1.79 27.91
CA ARG A 222 -17.49 2.44 29.04
C ARG A 222 -17.85 1.87 30.42
N LEU A 223 -19.04 1.29 30.58
CA LEU A 223 -19.52 0.72 31.85
C LEU A 223 -19.08 -0.74 32.06
N GLY A 224 -18.62 -1.42 31.01
CA GLY A 224 -18.23 -2.83 31.05
C GLY A 224 -19.33 -3.82 30.61
N TYR A 225 -20.32 -3.35 29.83
CA TYR A 225 -21.37 -4.18 29.23
C TYR A 225 -21.17 -4.35 27.72
N LYS A 226 -21.95 -5.24 27.10
CA LYS A 226 -21.97 -5.42 25.63
C LYS A 226 -22.22 -4.07 24.93
N MET A 227 -21.47 -3.83 23.87
CA MET A 227 -21.65 -2.65 23.03
C MET A 227 -22.94 -2.73 22.23
N THR A 228 -23.53 -1.57 21.93
CA THR A 228 -24.58 -1.47 20.91
C THR A 228 -23.98 -1.60 19.52
N ALA A 229 -24.79 -1.99 18.53
CA ALA A 229 -24.34 -2.11 17.15
C ALA A 229 -23.83 -0.76 16.59
N LEU A 230 -24.52 0.34 16.92
CA LEU A 230 -24.10 1.69 16.53
C LEU A 230 -22.72 2.04 17.09
N GLN A 231 -22.49 1.78 18.38
CA GLN A 231 -21.21 2.06 19.02
C GLN A 231 -20.07 1.22 18.41
N ALA A 232 -20.36 -0.04 18.07
CA ALA A 232 -19.39 -0.91 17.40
C ALA A 232 -19.03 -0.40 16.00
N ASN A 233 -20.03 0.04 15.23
CA ASN A 233 -19.82 0.63 13.91
C ASN A 233 -19.04 1.93 14.00
N MET A 234 -19.41 2.86 14.87
CA MET A 234 -18.65 4.12 15.05
C MET A 234 -17.17 3.83 15.34
N ARG A 235 -16.89 2.85 16.21
CA ARG A 235 -15.52 2.46 16.54
C ARG A 235 -14.79 1.85 15.35
N ASN A 236 -15.42 0.93 14.64
CA ASN A 236 -14.81 0.24 13.50
C ASN A 236 -14.59 1.19 12.31
N PHE A 237 -15.52 2.12 12.07
CA PHE A 237 -15.33 3.21 11.12
C PHE A 237 -14.19 4.14 11.53
N ALA A 238 -14.07 4.49 12.82
CA ALA A 238 -12.92 5.27 13.29
C ALA A 238 -11.59 4.53 13.04
N ILE A 239 -11.54 3.21 13.26
CA ILE A 239 -10.36 2.41 12.92
C ILE A 239 -10.11 2.41 11.40
N PHE A 240 -11.15 2.24 10.58
CA PHE A 240 -11.02 2.27 9.13
C PHE A 240 -10.49 3.62 8.63
N PHE A 241 -11.12 4.73 8.99
CA PHE A 241 -10.71 6.06 8.54
C PHE A 241 -9.31 6.44 9.04
N PHE A 242 -9.09 6.40 10.35
CA PHE A 242 -7.81 6.85 10.90
C PHE A 242 -6.70 5.81 10.71
N GLY A 243 -7.02 4.52 10.73
CA GLY A 243 -6.02 3.46 10.62
C GLY A 243 -5.65 3.08 9.19
N PHE A 244 -6.55 3.26 8.21
CA PHE A 244 -6.36 2.76 6.84
C PHE A 244 -6.54 3.86 5.77
N VAL A 245 -7.55 4.74 5.89
CA VAL A 245 -7.73 5.83 4.89
C VAL A 245 -6.62 6.88 5.02
N PHE A 246 -6.36 7.34 6.25
CA PHE A 246 -5.29 8.30 6.53
C PHE A 246 -3.93 7.63 6.80
N PHE A 247 -3.54 6.63 6.00
CA PHE A 247 -2.33 5.83 6.27
C PHE A 247 -1.04 6.66 6.36
N PHE A 248 -0.98 7.82 5.67
CA PHE A 248 0.16 8.75 5.73
C PHE A 248 0.35 9.37 7.13
N VAL A 249 -0.70 9.41 7.95
CA VAL A 249 -0.64 9.84 9.34
C VAL A 249 -0.60 8.58 10.22
N PRO A 250 0.39 8.42 11.11
CA PRO A 250 0.56 7.19 11.88
C PRO A 250 -0.43 7.13 13.07
N PHE A 251 -1.74 7.30 12.83
CA PHE A 251 -2.79 7.27 13.85
C PHE A 251 -2.82 5.95 14.62
N SER A 252 -2.50 4.84 13.97
CA SER A 252 -2.36 3.53 14.65
C SER A 252 -1.22 3.55 15.67
N LEU A 253 -0.11 4.22 15.36
CA LEU A 253 1.01 4.43 16.29
C LEU A 253 0.60 5.39 17.41
N ILE A 254 -0.04 6.53 17.09
CA ILE A 254 -0.55 7.48 18.10
C ILE A 254 -1.51 6.76 19.06
N SER A 255 -2.43 5.98 18.52
CA SER A 255 -3.40 5.20 19.30
C SER A 255 -2.73 4.16 20.21
N TYR A 256 -1.65 3.53 19.74
CA TYR A 256 -0.82 2.62 20.54
C TYR A 256 -0.07 3.36 21.65
N LEU A 257 0.59 4.48 21.34
CA LEU A 257 1.30 5.33 22.31
C LEU A 257 0.35 5.81 23.42
N MET A 258 -0.85 6.26 23.05
CA MET A 258 -1.89 6.62 24.03
C MET A 258 -2.23 5.45 24.96
N CYS A 259 -2.39 4.23 24.41
CA CYS A 259 -2.66 3.06 25.23
C CYS A 259 -1.48 2.68 26.14
N PHE A 260 -0.26 2.87 25.67
CA PHE A 260 0.97 2.51 26.40
C PHE A 260 1.26 3.48 27.55
N PHE A 261 1.15 4.78 27.31
CA PHE A 261 1.45 5.82 28.30
C PHE A 261 0.27 6.18 29.20
N SER A 262 -0.98 5.93 28.77
CA SER A 262 -2.14 6.24 29.61
C SER A 262 -2.25 5.27 30.80
N LYS A 263 -2.43 5.83 32.00
CA LYS A 263 -2.83 5.09 33.21
C LYS A 263 -4.16 4.36 33.02
N SER A 264 -5.05 4.92 32.21
CA SER A 264 -6.34 4.30 31.89
C SER A 264 -6.22 3.12 30.91
N GLN A 265 -5.10 3.02 30.20
CA GLN A 265 -4.84 2.10 29.09
C GLN A 265 -5.89 2.19 27.98
N LYS A 266 -6.41 3.39 27.69
CA LYS A 266 -7.37 3.59 26.61
C LYS A 266 -6.64 4.06 25.35
N SER A 267 -6.94 3.42 24.22
CA SER A 267 -6.44 3.85 22.91
C SER A 267 -7.22 5.07 22.41
N MET A 268 -6.76 5.69 21.31
CA MET A 268 -7.50 6.79 20.65
C MET A 268 -8.92 6.35 20.30
N PHE A 269 -9.06 5.16 19.72
CA PHE A 269 -10.34 4.59 19.31
C PHE A 269 -11.28 4.33 20.49
N ASP A 270 -10.72 4.03 21.67
CA ASP A 270 -11.52 3.80 22.87
C ASP A 270 -12.05 5.11 23.47
N HIS A 271 -11.31 6.21 23.30
CA HIS A 271 -11.80 7.53 23.69
C HIS A 271 -12.93 7.98 22.76
N LEU A 272 -12.72 7.88 21.44
CA LEU A 272 -13.69 8.30 20.43
C LEU A 272 -15.02 7.53 20.55
N ALA A 273 -14.95 6.21 20.73
CA ALA A 273 -16.15 5.38 20.79
C ALA A 273 -16.69 5.14 22.21
N ALA A 274 -16.09 5.74 23.24
CA ALA A 274 -16.40 5.49 24.65
C ALA A 274 -16.41 3.98 25.00
N THR A 275 -15.37 3.26 24.59
CA THR A 275 -15.25 1.81 24.80
C THR A 275 -14.16 1.42 25.80
N LEU A 276 -14.19 0.14 26.18
CA LEU A 276 -13.20 -0.52 27.00
C LEU A 276 -12.80 -1.84 26.32
N VAL A 277 -11.51 -2.18 26.39
CA VAL A 277 -10.97 -3.43 25.84
C VAL A 277 -10.66 -4.39 26.98
N ALA A 278 -11.23 -5.60 26.92
CA ALA A 278 -11.14 -6.62 27.96
C ALA A 278 -10.63 -7.96 27.41
N ASP A 279 -10.04 -8.78 28.27
CA ASP A 279 -9.71 -10.17 27.94
C ASP A 279 -11.00 -11.00 27.98
N LYS A 280 -11.35 -11.58 26.83
CA LYS A 280 -12.59 -12.34 26.64
C LYS A 280 -12.64 -13.62 27.48
N LYS A 281 -11.49 -14.24 27.76
CA LYS A 281 -11.43 -15.49 28.54
C LYS A 281 -11.56 -15.23 30.04
N ALA A 282 -11.13 -14.06 30.51
CA ALA A 282 -11.12 -13.71 31.92
C ALA A 282 -12.31 -12.83 32.35
N THR A 283 -13.11 -12.30 31.41
CA THR A 283 -14.19 -11.35 31.71
C THR A 283 -15.57 -11.99 31.60
N LEU A 284 -16.43 -11.78 32.60
CA LEU A 284 -17.87 -12.08 32.50
C LEU A 284 -18.61 -10.90 31.86
N VAL A 285 -19.32 -11.16 30.76
CA VAL A 285 -19.89 -10.14 29.88
C VAL A 285 -21.41 -10.14 29.96
N PHE A 286 -21.97 -9.11 30.59
CA PHE A 286 -23.42 -8.88 30.66
C PHE A 286 -23.88 -7.88 29.57
N LYS A 287 -25.14 -7.99 29.14
CA LYS A 287 -25.79 -7.06 28.21
C LYS A 287 -26.06 -5.71 28.86
N ASN A 288 -26.46 -5.69 30.13
CA ASN A 288 -26.80 -4.47 30.88
C ASN A 288 -26.74 -4.72 32.40
N VAL A 289 -27.03 -3.66 33.17
CA VAL A 289 -27.05 -3.65 34.65
C VAL A 289 -28.07 -4.65 35.21
N ASN A 290 -29.20 -4.85 34.54
CA ASN A 290 -30.25 -5.76 35.01
C ASN A 290 -29.79 -7.22 34.95
N GLU A 291 -29.16 -7.63 33.86
CA GLU A 291 -28.61 -8.98 33.72
C GLU A 291 -27.52 -9.25 34.76
N GLU A 292 -26.66 -8.25 35.03
CA GLU A 292 -25.66 -8.34 36.09
C GLU A 292 -26.30 -8.48 37.48
N THR A 293 -27.38 -7.73 37.74
CA THR A 293 -28.09 -7.78 39.03
C THR A 293 -28.77 -9.13 39.26
N VAL A 294 -29.39 -9.70 38.22
CA VAL A 294 -29.98 -11.05 38.27
C VAL A 294 -28.88 -12.08 38.57
N TYR A 295 -27.78 -12.03 37.83
CA TYR A 295 -26.65 -12.93 38.04
C TYR A 295 -26.08 -12.86 39.46
N ARG A 296 -25.93 -11.64 40.01
CA ARG A 296 -25.46 -11.45 41.40
C ARG A 296 -26.40 -12.05 42.43
N LYS A 297 -27.73 -11.94 42.24
CA LYS A 297 -28.72 -12.57 43.11
C LYS A 297 -28.63 -14.10 43.08
N GLU A 298 -28.54 -14.68 41.88
CA GLU A 298 -28.38 -16.13 41.70
C GLU A 298 -27.07 -16.64 42.31
N LEU A 299 -25.97 -15.91 42.14
CA LEU A 299 -24.68 -16.26 42.72
C LEU A 299 -24.72 -16.25 44.25
N ALA A 300 -25.34 -15.21 44.84
CA ALA A 300 -25.50 -15.11 46.29
C ALA A 300 -26.34 -16.29 46.84
N GLN A 301 -27.43 -16.66 46.16
CA GLN A 301 -28.25 -17.81 46.55
C GLN A 301 -27.45 -19.13 46.50
N ARG A 302 -26.66 -19.35 45.44
CA ARG A 302 -25.81 -20.54 45.33
C ARG A 302 -24.73 -20.60 46.41
N LEU A 303 -24.13 -19.46 46.77
CA LEU A 303 -23.12 -19.41 47.84
C LEU A 303 -23.73 -19.77 49.19
N ILE A 304 -24.91 -19.22 49.52
CA ILE A 304 -25.65 -19.56 50.74
C ILE A 304 -25.98 -21.05 50.78
N GLU A 305 -26.42 -21.63 49.66
CA GLU A 305 -26.73 -23.06 49.59
C GLU A 305 -25.49 -23.94 49.77
N VAL A 306 -24.36 -23.56 49.17
CA VAL A 306 -23.09 -24.27 49.34
C VAL A 306 -22.62 -24.20 50.80
N ASP A 307 -22.73 -23.05 51.45
CA ASP A 307 -22.35 -22.89 52.85
C ASP A 307 -23.27 -23.70 53.77
N ARG A 308 -24.58 -23.75 53.49
CA ARG A 308 -25.53 -24.62 54.19
C ARG A 308 -25.13 -26.10 54.07
N ARG A 309 -24.84 -26.57 52.85
CA ARG A 309 -24.39 -27.96 52.61
C ARG A 309 -23.07 -28.26 53.34
N LYS A 310 -22.12 -27.33 53.36
CA LYS A 310 -20.86 -27.48 54.11
C LYS A 310 -21.08 -27.50 55.63
N ALA A 311 -22.04 -26.73 56.13
CA ALA A 311 -22.40 -26.74 57.56
C ALA A 311 -23.07 -28.07 57.94
N GLU A 312 -24.05 -28.53 57.16
CA GLU A 312 -24.70 -29.84 57.35
C GLU A 312 -23.69 -31.01 57.28
N SER A 313 -22.73 -30.95 56.35
CA SER A 313 -21.66 -31.96 56.27
C SER A 313 -20.75 -31.95 57.50
N ARG A 314 -20.37 -30.76 57.99
CA ARG A 314 -19.55 -30.62 59.21
C ARG A 314 -20.31 -31.10 60.45
N GLU A 315 -21.60 -30.82 60.55
CA GLU A 315 -22.43 -31.29 61.66
C GLU A 315 -22.57 -32.82 61.65
N LYS A 316 -22.76 -33.44 60.47
CA LYS A 316 -22.77 -34.90 60.33
C LYS A 316 -21.43 -35.54 60.71
N GLU A 317 -20.31 -34.92 60.35
CA GLU A 317 -18.98 -35.40 60.77
C GLU A 317 -18.77 -35.27 62.29
N LEU A 318 -19.23 -34.17 62.91
CA LEU A 318 -19.17 -33.98 64.36
C LEU A 318 -20.03 -35.00 65.11
N ARG A 319 -21.26 -35.27 64.63
CA ARG A 319 -22.12 -36.31 65.20
C ARG A 319 -21.53 -37.72 65.06
N LYS A 320 -20.77 -38.00 64.01
CA LYS A 320 -20.03 -39.28 63.87
C LYS A 320 -18.81 -39.38 64.79
N LYS A 321 -18.26 -38.26 65.25
CA LYS A 321 -17.07 -38.19 66.13
C LYS A 321 -17.41 -38.10 67.62
N MET A 322 -18.66 -37.88 67.99
CA MET A 322 -19.11 -38.03 69.37
C MET A 322 -19.29 -39.53 69.65
N PRO A 323 -18.45 -40.15 70.50
CA PRO A 323 -18.71 -41.52 70.93
C PRO A 323 -20.06 -41.55 71.65
N PHE A 324 -20.85 -42.57 71.36
CA PHE A 324 -21.97 -42.99 72.19
C PHE A 324 -21.42 -43.21 73.61
N ASN A 325 -21.62 -42.24 74.50
CA ASN A 325 -21.60 -42.47 75.94
C ASN A 325 -23.07 -42.62 76.35
N GLN A 326 -23.59 -43.82 76.12
CA GLN A 326 -24.74 -44.35 76.83
C GLN A 326 -24.42 -45.81 77.09
N ASP A 327 -23.86 -46.06 78.27
CA ASP A 327 -24.09 -47.24 79.11
C ASP A 327 -23.60 -46.85 80.52
N ASP A 328 -24.54 -46.28 81.29
CA ASP A 328 -24.85 -46.60 82.71
C ASP A 328 -25.95 -45.66 83.25
#